data_AF-A0A9W6MXC3-F1
#
_entry.id   AF-A0A9W6MXC3-F1
#
_cell.length_a   1.000
_cell.length_b   1.000
_cell.length_c   1.000
_cell.angle_alpha   90.00
_cell.angle_beta   90.00
_cell.angle_gamma   90.00
#
_symmetry.space_group_name_H-M   'P 1'
#
loop_
_entity.id
_entity.type
_entity.pdbx_description
1 polymer ?
#
loop_
_entity_poly.entity_id
_entity_poly.type
_entity_poly.pdbx_seq_one_letter_code
_entity_poly.pdbx_strand_id
1 'polypeptide(L)'
;MATLDKQTYQGEYAMTKTLVAFVSAVLLSGTAAVAADWPAFSSLDTDGSGRISRVEWAKTVGTLKIDPAPTFDAMDMDNNNGIDEDEWIVAEKTTKGYTERCREATKSWCKDAK
;
A
#
# COMPACT_ATOMS: atom_id res chain seq x y z
N MET A 1 10.05 -75.10 -23.67
CA MET A 1 11.30 -74.47 -23.18
C MET A 1 10.96 -73.72 -21.90
N ALA A 2 11.28 -74.30 -20.75
CA ALA A 2 10.98 -73.74 -19.44
C ALA A 2 11.96 -72.62 -19.11
N THR A 3 11.45 -71.43 -18.78
CA THR A 3 12.24 -70.29 -18.31
C THR A 3 11.79 -69.92 -16.90
N LEU A 4 12.62 -70.36 -15.95
CA LEU A 4 13.16 -69.65 -14.78
C LEU A 4 12.23 -68.68 -14.01
N ASP A 5 11.87 -69.13 -12.80
CA ASP A 5 11.43 -68.34 -11.65
C ASP A 5 12.49 -67.29 -11.24
N LYS A 6 12.04 -66.04 -11.04
CA LYS A 6 12.79 -64.98 -10.36
C LYS A 6 11.85 -64.13 -9.51
N GLN A 7 11.91 -64.37 -8.21
CA GLN A 7 12.22 -63.38 -7.17
C GLN A 7 11.37 -62.09 -7.10
N THR A 8 10.46 -62.08 -6.11
CA THR A 8 10.22 -61.02 -5.13
C THR A 8 10.87 -59.66 -5.38
N TYR A 9 10.06 -58.62 -5.62
CA TYR A 9 10.36 -57.25 -5.18
C TYR A 9 9.06 -56.55 -4.77
N GLN A 10 8.89 -56.40 -3.46
CA GLN A 10 7.91 -55.49 -2.83
C GLN A 10 8.40 -54.06 -3.07
N GLY A 11 7.65 -53.28 -3.85
CA GLY A 11 7.87 -51.85 -4.02
C GLY A 11 6.96 -51.07 -3.09
N GLU A 12 7.55 -50.27 -2.21
CA GLU A 12 6.93 -49.25 -1.37
C GLU A 12 5.96 -48.37 -2.17
N TYR A 13 4.68 -48.45 -1.82
CA TYR A 13 3.66 -47.50 -2.29
C TYR A 13 3.85 -46.19 -1.54
N ALA A 14 4.63 -45.29 -2.15
CA ALA A 14 4.84 -43.93 -1.69
C ALA A 14 3.49 -43.22 -1.48
N MET A 15 3.25 -42.81 -0.23
CA MET A 15 2.13 -42.02 0.28
C MET A 15 1.78 -40.84 -0.64
N THR A 16 0.68 -40.98 -1.40
CA THR A 16 0.09 -39.92 -2.21
C THR A 16 -0.69 -38.99 -1.28
N LYS A 17 -0.08 -37.86 -0.91
CA LYS A 17 -0.68 -36.85 -0.02
C LYS A 17 -1.95 -36.24 -0.63
N THR A 18 -3.09 -36.73 -0.18
CA THR A 18 -4.42 -36.16 -0.41
C THR A 18 -4.56 -34.88 0.43
N LEU A 19 -4.39 -33.70 -0.16
CA LEU A 19 -4.79 -32.44 0.48
C LEU A 19 -6.28 -32.21 0.22
N VAL A 20 -7.09 -32.51 1.23
CA VAL A 20 -8.53 -32.27 1.23
C VAL A 20 -8.79 -30.75 1.32
N ALA A 21 -9.65 -30.26 0.42
CA ALA A 21 -10.05 -28.88 0.30
C ALA A 21 -10.84 -28.39 1.54
N PHE A 22 -10.35 -27.32 2.18
CA PHE A 22 -11.13 -26.53 3.12
C PHE A 22 -11.82 -25.39 2.36
N VAL A 23 -13.08 -25.58 1.96
CA VAL A 23 -13.93 -24.49 1.44
C VAL A 23 -14.88 -24.05 2.55
N SER A 24 -14.37 -23.25 3.49
CA SER A 24 -15.22 -22.43 4.36
C SER A 24 -15.34 -21.06 3.71
N ALA A 25 -16.33 -20.91 2.83
CA ALA A 25 -16.73 -19.64 2.26
C ALA A 25 -17.37 -18.76 3.35
N VAL A 26 -16.55 -18.09 4.15
CA VAL A 26 -16.99 -16.97 4.99
C VAL A 26 -17.02 -15.73 4.10
N LEU A 27 -18.24 -15.31 3.79
CA LEU A 27 -18.59 -14.04 3.17
C LEU A 27 -18.08 -12.89 4.06
N LEU A 28 -16.85 -12.42 3.83
CA LEU A 28 -16.46 -11.08 4.21
C LEU A 28 -16.69 -10.17 3.00
N SER A 29 -17.93 -9.67 2.88
CA SER A 29 -18.22 -8.42 2.19
C SER A 29 -17.49 -7.29 2.92
N GLY A 30 -16.18 -7.20 2.68
CA GLY A 30 -15.41 -6.02 3.03
C GLY A 30 -15.90 -4.89 2.14
N THR A 31 -16.68 -3.97 2.70
CA THR A 31 -16.81 -2.64 2.12
C THR A 31 -15.40 -2.10 1.97
N ALA A 32 -14.92 -1.96 0.73
CA ALA A 32 -13.68 -1.26 0.47
C ALA A 32 -13.81 0.10 1.16
N ALA A 33 -12.97 0.33 2.18
CA ALA A 33 -12.88 1.63 2.80
C ALA A 33 -12.61 2.62 1.67
N VAL A 34 -13.47 3.63 1.53
CA VAL A 34 -13.22 4.74 0.62
C VAL A 34 -12.04 5.48 1.25
N ALA A 35 -10.83 5.07 0.91
CA ALA A 35 -9.62 5.76 1.32
C ALA A 35 -9.72 7.17 0.73
N ALA A 36 -9.46 8.20 1.54
CA ALA A 36 -9.25 9.54 1.01
C ALA A 36 -8.13 9.42 -0.03
N ASP A 37 -8.47 9.64 -1.30
CA ASP A 37 -7.56 9.35 -2.39
C ASP A 37 -6.47 10.43 -2.40
N TRP A 38 -5.22 9.99 -2.32
CA TRP A 38 -4.09 10.90 -2.44
C TRP A 38 -4.05 11.40 -3.89
N PRO A 39 -3.87 12.71 -4.14
CA PRO A 39 -3.90 13.22 -5.48
C PRO A 39 -2.74 12.65 -6.31
N ALA A 40 -2.99 12.41 -7.59
CA ALA A 40 -1.94 11.98 -8.51
C ALA A 40 -0.90 13.09 -8.65
N PHE A 41 0.39 12.73 -8.65
CA PHE A 41 1.51 13.67 -8.80
C PHE A 41 1.34 14.59 -10.02
N SER A 42 0.99 14.00 -11.16
CA SER A 42 0.77 14.71 -12.43
C SER A 42 -0.42 15.67 -12.43
N SER A 43 -1.30 15.61 -11.42
CA SER A 43 -2.38 16.61 -11.28
C SER A 43 -1.90 17.91 -10.63
N LEU A 44 -0.73 17.89 -9.98
CA LEU A 44 -0.09 19.05 -9.36
C LEU A 44 1.09 19.57 -10.19
N ASP A 45 1.85 18.70 -10.84
CA ASP A 45 2.88 19.06 -11.82
C ASP A 45 2.21 19.48 -13.15
N THR A 46 1.79 20.73 -13.20
CA THR A 46 0.98 21.29 -14.30
C THR A 46 1.82 21.72 -15.50
N ASP A 47 3.10 22.03 -15.26
CA ASP A 47 4.04 22.37 -16.31
C ASP A 47 4.82 21.18 -16.87
N GLY A 48 4.71 20.01 -16.23
CA GLY A 48 5.32 18.76 -16.66
C GLY A 48 6.84 18.75 -16.46
N SER A 49 7.33 19.53 -15.49
CA SER A 49 8.75 19.61 -15.16
C SER A 49 9.29 18.35 -14.48
N GLY A 50 8.40 17.44 -14.07
CA GLY A 50 8.73 16.26 -13.28
C GLY A 50 8.85 16.59 -11.78
N ARG A 51 8.48 17.80 -11.36
CA ARG A 51 8.60 18.29 -9.99
C ARG A 51 7.46 19.26 -9.67
N ILE A 52 6.90 19.20 -8.47
CA ILE A 52 5.92 20.18 -8.00
C ILE A 52 6.68 21.38 -7.43
N SER A 53 6.56 22.53 -8.08
CA SER A 53 7.13 23.79 -7.60
C SER A 53 6.34 24.35 -6.41
N ARG A 54 6.93 25.29 -5.66
CA ARG A 54 6.20 26.02 -4.60
C ARG A 54 4.94 26.73 -5.11
N VAL A 55 4.97 27.21 -6.35
CA VAL A 55 3.84 27.92 -6.96
C VAL A 55 2.70 26.96 -7.25
N GLU A 56 3.00 25.77 -7.78
CA GLU A 56 2.01 24.72 -8.03
C GLU A 56 1.45 24.18 -6.73
N TRP A 57 2.31 23.94 -5.74
CA TRP A 57 1.89 23.54 -4.40
C TRP A 57 0.94 24.56 -3.77
N ALA A 58 1.30 25.84 -3.75
CA ALA A 58 0.47 26.89 -3.14
C ALA A 58 -0.89 27.05 -3.82
N LYS A 59 -0.98 26.81 -5.13
CA LYS A 59 -2.24 26.85 -5.88
C LYS A 59 -3.14 25.65 -5.58
N THR A 60 -2.56 24.49 -5.31
CA THR A 60 -3.30 23.21 -5.23
C THR A 60 -3.58 22.78 -3.80
N VAL A 61 -2.67 23.00 -2.84
CA VAL A 61 -2.74 22.47 -1.47
C VAL A 61 -4.08 22.74 -0.77
N GLY A 62 -4.63 23.94 -0.89
CA GLY A 62 -5.90 24.31 -0.25
C GLY A 62 -7.14 23.61 -0.86
N THR A 63 -6.98 23.01 -2.03
CA THR A 63 -8.04 22.22 -2.70
C THR A 63 -7.89 20.72 -2.45
N LEU A 64 -6.71 20.28 -1.99
CA LEU A 64 -6.46 18.89 -1.66
C LEU A 64 -7.25 18.54 -0.39
N LYS A 65 -8.10 17.53 -0.46
CA LYS A 65 -8.86 17.03 0.69
C LYS A 65 -7.99 16.12 1.56
N ILE A 66 -6.77 16.58 1.88
CA ILE A 66 -5.78 15.86 2.69
C ILE A 66 -5.77 16.51 4.08
N ASP A 67 -5.97 15.70 5.11
CA ASP A 67 -5.97 16.18 6.50
C ASP A 67 -5.15 15.24 7.42
N PRO A 68 -4.07 15.74 8.05
CA PRO A 68 -3.46 17.04 7.84
C PRO A 68 -2.72 17.10 6.50
N ALA A 69 -2.86 18.22 5.77
CA ALA A 69 -2.03 18.46 4.59
C ALA A 69 -0.56 18.64 5.02
N PRO A 70 0.40 17.90 4.44
CA PRO A 70 1.83 18.12 4.71
C PRO A 70 2.25 19.52 4.26
N THR A 71 3.30 20.09 4.85
CA THR A 71 3.87 21.35 4.36
C THR A 71 4.87 21.08 3.23
N PHE A 72 5.03 22.02 2.30
CA PHE A 72 6.03 21.92 1.23
C PHE A 72 7.42 21.57 1.77
N ASP A 73 7.87 22.29 2.80
CA ASP A 73 9.19 22.10 3.41
C ASP A 73 9.34 20.75 4.13
N ALA A 74 8.23 20.07 4.46
CA ALA A 74 8.27 18.73 5.03
C ALA A 74 8.36 17.65 3.93
N MET A 75 8.02 18.00 2.69
CA MET A 75 8.05 17.10 1.53
C MET A 75 9.34 17.26 0.74
N ASP A 76 9.87 18.47 0.61
CA ASP A 76 11.15 18.82 -0.02
C ASP A 76 12.32 18.36 0.89
N MET A 77 12.66 17.07 0.82
CA MET A 77 13.59 16.41 1.73
C MET A 77 15.03 16.79 1.44
N ASP A 78 15.36 17.03 0.18
CA ASP A 78 16.70 17.41 -0.25
C ASP A 78 16.91 18.92 -0.38
N ASN A 79 15.87 19.73 -0.09
CA ASN A 79 15.87 21.19 -0.08
C ASN A 79 16.23 21.81 -1.43
N ASN A 80 15.86 21.17 -2.52
CA ASN A 80 16.14 21.67 -3.86
C ASN A 80 14.98 22.50 -4.44
N ASN A 81 13.99 22.85 -3.62
CA ASN A 81 12.89 23.74 -3.93
C ASN A 81 11.89 23.19 -4.97
N GLY A 82 11.81 21.85 -5.06
CA GLY A 82 10.78 21.15 -5.83
C GLY A 82 10.51 19.79 -5.21
N ILE A 83 9.26 19.34 -5.24
CA ILE A 83 8.89 18.02 -4.76
C ILE A 83 8.89 17.06 -5.95
N ASP A 84 9.76 16.07 -5.97
CA ASP A 84 9.75 15.03 -7.00
C ASP A 84 8.76 13.89 -6.66
N GLU A 85 8.64 12.92 -7.57
CA GLU A 85 7.71 11.80 -7.43
C GLU A 85 8.04 10.89 -6.24
N ASP A 86 9.32 10.71 -5.90
CA ASP A 86 9.74 9.89 -4.76
C ASP A 86 9.36 10.57 -3.45
N GLU A 87 9.61 11.87 -3.34
CA GLU A 87 9.21 12.71 -2.21
C GLU A 87 7.68 12.75 -2.05
N TRP A 88 6.93 12.79 -3.17
CA TRP A 88 5.48 12.73 -3.19
C TRP A 88 4.94 11.42 -2.59
N ILE A 89 5.53 10.28 -2.97
CA ILE A 89 5.16 8.95 -2.44
C ILE A 89 5.48 8.85 -0.95
N VAL A 90 6.61 9.40 -0.50
CA VAL A 90 6.96 9.43 0.92
C VAL A 90 5.95 10.26 1.73
N ALA A 91 5.51 11.40 1.20
CA ALA A 91 4.51 12.25 1.82
C ALA A 91 3.15 11.54 1.93
N GLU A 92 2.73 10.83 0.88
CA GLU A 92 1.51 10.00 0.88
C GLU A 92 1.56 8.96 2.01
N LYS A 93 2.65 8.19 2.06
CA LYS A 93 2.83 7.12 3.04
C LYS A 93 2.84 7.66 4.47
N THR A 94 3.54 8.77 4.69
CA THR A 94 3.63 9.41 6.00
C THR A 94 2.27 9.92 6.46
N THR A 95 1.52 10.57 5.56
CA THR A 95 0.20 11.12 5.88
C THR A 95 -0.81 10.01 6.16
N LYS A 96 -0.90 9.00 5.29
CA LYS A 96 -1.79 7.85 5.51
C LYS A 96 -1.44 7.10 6.80
N GLY A 97 -0.16 6.90 7.08
CA GLY A 97 0.30 6.27 8.31
C GLY A 97 -0.06 7.07 9.57
N TYR A 98 -0.06 8.40 9.50
CA TYR A 98 -0.55 9.25 10.59
C TYR A 98 -2.06 9.08 10.80
N THR A 99 -2.86 9.14 9.72
CA THR A 99 -4.31 8.96 9.77
C THR A 99 -4.70 7.59 10.34
N GLU A 100 -4.03 6.51 9.91
CA GLU A 100 -4.25 5.16 10.44
C GLU A 100 -3.94 5.07 11.94
N ARG A 101 -2.79 5.59 12.36
CA ARG A 101 -2.37 5.60 13.76
C ARG A 101 -3.30 6.45 14.64
N CYS A 102 -3.85 7.54 14.12
CA CYS A 102 -4.80 8.36 14.85
C CYS A 102 -6.22 7.79 14.89
N ARG A 103 -6.65 7.05 13.86
CA ARG A 103 -7.93 6.33 13.87
C ARG A 103 -7.95 5.21 14.91
N GLU A 104 -6.84 4.51 15.12
CA GLU A 104 -6.75 3.41 16.10
C GLU A 104 -6.40 3.88 17.53
N ALA A 105 -5.81 5.06 17.69
CA ALA A 105 -5.37 5.56 18.99
C ALA A 105 -6.46 6.40 19.70
N THR A 106 -6.97 5.89 20.83
CA THR A 106 -7.88 6.62 21.75
C THR A 106 -7.22 7.71 22.60
N LYS A 107 -6.00 8.14 22.27
CA LYS A 107 -5.15 8.96 23.15
C LYS A 107 -5.08 10.44 22.73
N SER A 108 -4.83 11.30 23.73
CA SER A 108 -4.84 12.77 23.68
C SER A 108 -3.84 13.47 22.76
N TRP A 109 -3.06 12.75 21.97
CA TRP A 109 -2.06 13.31 21.05
C TRP A 109 -2.58 13.39 19.59
N CYS A 110 -3.71 12.75 19.29
CA CYS A 110 -4.47 12.93 18.05
C CYS A 110 -5.69 13.83 18.33
N LYS A 111 -5.42 15.12 18.61
CA LYS A 111 -6.45 16.07 19.07
C LYS A 111 -7.35 16.56 17.92
N ASP A 112 -6.83 16.52 16.69
CA ASP A 112 -7.41 17.21 15.54
C ASP A 112 -7.82 16.29 14.38
N ALA A 113 -7.60 14.97 14.48
CA ALA A 113 -7.91 14.00 13.40
C ALA A 113 -9.38 13.52 13.38
N LYS A 114 -10.34 14.37 13.74
CA LYS A 114 -11.78 14.01 13.81
C LYS A 114 -12.59 14.56 12.66
#